data_AF-A0A4V1S4W2-F1
#
_entry.id   AF-A0A4V1S4W2-F1
#
_cell.length_a   1.000
_cell.length_b   1.000
_cell.length_c   1.000
_cell.angle_alpha   90.00
_cell.angle_beta   90.00
_cell.angle_gamma   90.00
#
_symmetry.space_group_name_H-M   'P 1'
#
loop_
_entity.id
_entity.type
_entity.pdbx_description
1 polymer ?
#
loop_
_entity_poly.entity_id
_entity_poly.type
_entity_poly.pdbx_seq_one_letter_code
_entity_poly.pdbx_strand_id
1 'polypeptide(L)'
;MSRMLFASLPVTDLKASIAFYEGLGFTNNAQFTDETATCMVWSESVFVMVLTHEKWRSFTTRPIPPPTSSELMLALTFDSRAEVDAFHDAAVRGGGTPDVNPIGDYGFMYSRSTTDLDGHLWEAVWMDMEAMAAQQPPAAA
;
A
#
# COMPACT_ATOMS: atom_id res chain seq x y z
N MET A 1 7.26 18.34 -15.26
CA MET A 1 6.79 18.05 -13.90
C MET A 1 6.28 16.61 -13.92
N SER A 2 6.80 15.74 -13.06
CA SER A 2 6.29 14.37 -12.93
C SER A 2 4.89 14.40 -12.31
N ARG A 3 4.01 13.48 -12.73
CA ARG A 3 2.68 13.34 -12.13
C ARG A 3 2.81 12.54 -10.83
N MET A 4 2.03 12.90 -9.82
CA MET A 4 2.04 12.26 -8.50
C MET A 4 0.75 11.48 -8.27
N LEU A 5 0.82 10.44 -7.44
CA LEU A 5 -0.33 9.68 -6.95
C LEU A 5 -0.57 10.00 -5.47
N PHE A 6 -1.80 10.38 -5.14
CA PHE A 6 -2.28 10.51 -3.76
C PHE A 6 -3.42 9.50 -3.53
N ALA A 7 -3.12 8.41 -2.81
CA ALA A 7 -4.13 7.45 -2.40
C ALA A 7 -4.77 7.93 -1.09
N SER A 8 -6.07 8.25 -1.11
CA SER A 8 -6.80 8.64 0.09
C SER A 8 -7.44 7.42 0.74
N LEU A 9 -7.15 7.19 2.03
CA LEU A 9 -7.58 6.02 2.78
C LEU A 9 -8.35 6.46 4.03
N PRO A 10 -9.65 6.13 4.13
CA PRO A 10 -10.43 6.42 5.33
C PRO A 10 -10.05 5.46 6.46
N VAL A 11 -9.78 6.00 7.65
CA VAL A 11 -9.36 5.24 8.84
C VAL A 11 -10.21 5.55 10.06
N THR A 12 -10.32 4.57 10.95
CA THR A 12 -11.08 4.64 12.20
C THR A 12 -10.29 5.26 13.36
N ASP A 13 -8.97 5.05 13.41
CA ASP A 13 -8.06 5.67 14.39
C ASP A 13 -6.84 6.27 13.69
N LEU A 14 -6.86 7.60 13.50
CA LEU A 14 -5.81 8.31 12.78
C LEU A 14 -4.43 8.11 13.41
N LYS A 15 -4.33 8.10 14.74
CA LYS A 15 -3.04 7.98 15.42
C LYS A 15 -2.45 6.59 15.26
N ALA A 16 -3.28 5.56 15.37
CA ALA A 16 -2.86 4.17 15.14
C ALA A 16 -2.41 3.96 13.69
N SER A 17 -3.16 4.48 12.71
CA SER A 17 -2.79 4.38 11.30
C SER A 17 -1.48 5.11 11.00
N ILE A 18 -1.24 6.30 11.56
CA ILE A 18 0.05 7.01 11.39
C ILE A 18 1.21 6.13 11.88
N ALA A 19 1.12 5.59 13.10
CA ALA A 19 2.16 4.73 13.65
C ALA A 19 2.39 3.47 12.81
N PHE A 20 1.31 2.89 12.25
CA PHE A 20 1.40 1.78 11.30
C PHE A 20 2.20 2.16 10.05
N TYR A 21 1.83 3.25 9.37
CA TYR A 21 2.51 3.68 8.14
C TYR A 21 3.97 4.13 8.40
N GLU A 22 4.26 4.79 9.53
CA GLU A 22 5.63 5.11 9.93
C GLU A 22 6.48 3.83 10.15
N GLY A 23 5.88 2.79 10.75
CA GLY A 23 6.53 1.48 10.93
C GLY A 23 6.85 0.75 9.62
N LEU A 24 6.16 1.10 8.53
CA LEU A 24 6.42 0.61 7.18
C LEU A 24 7.49 1.42 6.42
N GLY A 25 7.98 2.51 7.02
CA GLY A 25 8.97 3.39 6.41
C GLY A 25 8.39 4.59 5.66
N PHE A 26 7.08 4.83 5.74
CA PHE A 26 6.51 6.09 5.25
C PHE A 26 6.90 7.23 6.18
N THR A 27 7.02 8.44 5.64
CA THR A 27 7.34 9.64 6.42
C THR A 27 6.18 10.63 6.42
N ASN A 28 5.92 11.28 7.54
CA ASN A 28 4.85 12.27 7.63
C ASN A 28 5.28 13.60 6.99
N ASN A 29 4.49 14.10 6.03
CA ASN A 29 4.61 15.46 5.53
C ASN A 29 3.75 16.42 6.37
N ALA A 30 4.38 17.05 7.36
CA ALA A 30 3.74 17.96 8.31
C ALA A 30 3.01 19.16 7.66
N GLN A 31 3.31 19.52 6.40
CA GLN A 31 2.62 20.61 5.70
C GLN A 31 1.19 20.25 5.28
N PHE A 32 0.88 18.96 5.16
CA PHE A 32 -0.42 18.43 4.74
C PHE A 32 -1.05 17.56 5.83
N THR A 33 -0.72 17.85 7.09
CA THR A 33 -1.16 17.09 8.26
C THR A 33 -1.88 18.02 9.24
N ASP A 34 -3.09 17.62 9.63
CA ASP A 34 -3.91 18.25 10.64
C ASP A 34 -4.56 17.18 11.54
N GLU A 35 -5.48 17.57 12.43
CA GLU A 35 -6.16 16.65 13.35
C GLU A 35 -7.11 15.65 12.65
N THR A 36 -7.40 15.86 11.37
CA THR A 36 -8.38 15.10 10.57
C THR A 36 -7.74 14.30 9.44
N ALA A 37 -6.48 14.59 9.11
CA ALA A 37 -5.78 14.00 7.97
C ALA A 37 -4.25 14.01 8.19
N THR A 38 -3.56 13.01 7.67
CA THR A 38 -2.09 13.00 7.62
C THR A 38 -1.62 12.54 6.25
N CYS A 39 -0.60 13.21 5.72
CA CYS A 39 0.04 12.86 4.46
C CYS A 39 1.28 12.00 4.71
N MET A 40 1.19 10.70 4.41
CA MET A 40 2.27 9.74 4.52
C MET A 40 2.98 9.61 3.16
N VAL A 41 4.28 9.90 3.13
CA VAL A 41 5.11 9.93 1.92
C VAL A 41 5.85 8.61 1.79
N TRP A 42 5.64 7.92 0.67
CA TRP A 42 6.42 6.73 0.28
C TRP A 42 7.62 7.13 -0.57
N SER A 43 7.40 7.98 -1.57
CA SER A 43 8.42 8.48 -2.48
C SER A 43 8.06 9.88 -2.98
N GLU A 44 8.91 10.48 -3.80
CA GLU A 44 8.64 11.78 -4.43
C GLU A 44 7.36 11.80 -5.29
N SER A 45 6.82 10.64 -5.67
CA SER A 45 5.66 10.51 -6.55
C SER A 45 4.49 9.73 -5.96
N VAL A 46 4.63 9.11 -4.78
CA VAL A 46 3.59 8.27 -4.16
C VAL A 46 3.34 8.72 -2.73
N PHE A 47 2.10 9.09 -2.47
CA PHE A 47 1.61 9.64 -1.22
C PHE A 47 0.34 8.91 -0.78
N VAL A 48 0.18 8.71 0.52
CA VAL A 48 -1.01 8.15 1.16
C VAL A 48 -1.59 9.20 2.09
N MET A 49 -2.80 9.64 1.79
CA MET A 49 -3.58 10.50 2.67
C MET A 49 -4.41 9.62 3.59
N VAL A 50 -3.99 9.45 4.85
CA VAL A 50 -4.82 8.80 5.88
C VAL A 50 -5.78 9.82 6.47
N LEU A 51 -7.07 9.54 6.40
CA LEU A 51 -8.15 10.50 6.66
C LEU A 51 -9.12 9.93 7.68
N THR A 52 -9.60 10.75 8.62
CA THR A 52 -10.75 10.34 9.43
C THR A 52 -11.98 10.11 8.54
N HIS A 53 -12.91 9.27 8.98
CA HIS A 53 -14.17 9.05 8.27
C HIS A 53 -14.98 10.33 8.04
N GLU A 54 -14.89 11.32 8.95
CA GLU A 54 -15.50 12.63 8.76
C GLU A 54 -14.86 13.38 7.59
N LYS A 55 -13.53 13.45 7.55
CA LYS A 55 -12.80 14.10 6.46
C LYS A 55 -13.07 13.44 5.11
N TRP A 56 -13.08 12.09 5.06
CA TRP A 56 -13.42 11.33 3.85
C TRP A 56 -14.79 11.73 3.27
N ARG A 57 -15.81 11.89 4.12
CA ARG A 57 -17.17 12.28 3.68
C ARG A 57 -17.23 13.69 3.10
N SER A 58 -16.23 14.54 3.33
CA SER A 58 -16.14 15.84 2.64
C SER A 58 -15.67 15.71 1.18
N PHE A 59 -14.99 14.60 0.82
CA PHE A 59 -14.47 14.37 -0.53
C PHE A 59 -15.47 13.64 -1.41
N THR A 60 -16.32 12.80 -0.81
CA THR A 60 -17.21 11.91 -1.55
C THR A 60 -18.45 11.52 -0.75
N THR A 61 -19.54 11.25 -1.46
CA THR A 61 -20.76 10.66 -0.90
C THR A 61 -20.80 9.13 -1.06
N ARG A 62 -19.79 8.53 -1.70
CA ARG A 62 -19.69 7.07 -1.83
C ARG A 62 -19.46 6.44 -0.46
N PRO A 63 -20.11 5.30 -0.16
CA PRO A 63 -19.95 4.63 1.13
C PRO A 63 -18.53 4.09 1.28
N ILE A 64 -18.04 4.04 2.52
CA ILE A 64 -16.82 3.32 2.87
C ILE A 64 -17.13 1.81 2.80
N PRO A 65 -16.34 1.01 2.06
CA PRO A 65 -16.54 -0.43 1.98
C PRO A 65 -16.52 -1.09 3.37
N PRO A 66 -17.31 -2.14 3.62
CA PRO A 66 -17.18 -2.92 4.85
C PRO A 66 -15.81 -3.65 4.87
N PRO A 67 -15.26 -4.00 6.05
CA PRO A 67 -13.96 -4.68 6.16
C PRO A 67 -13.85 -6.03 5.43
N THR A 68 -14.98 -6.62 5.03
CA THR A 68 -15.05 -7.86 4.25
C THR A 68 -14.93 -7.62 2.74
N SER A 69 -14.62 -6.39 2.32
CA SER A 69 -14.57 -5.96 0.92
C SER A 69 -13.34 -5.07 0.71
N SER A 70 -12.71 -5.19 -0.45
CA SER A 70 -11.63 -4.30 -0.88
C SER A 70 -12.07 -3.56 -2.14
N GLU A 71 -12.07 -2.23 -2.12
CA GLU A 71 -12.36 -1.42 -3.31
C GLU A 71 -11.19 -1.40 -4.29
N LEU A 72 -9.96 -1.53 -3.78
CA LEU A 72 -8.72 -1.49 -4.53
C LEU A 72 -7.60 -2.26 -3.81
N MET A 73 -6.51 -2.49 -4.53
CA MET A 73 -5.23 -2.98 -4.00
C MET A 73 -4.12 -1.98 -4.36
N LEU A 74 -3.29 -1.62 -3.38
CA LEU A 74 -2.12 -0.76 -3.56
C LEU A 74 -0.85 -1.60 -3.61
N ALA A 75 -0.24 -1.71 -4.78
CA ALA A 75 1.00 -2.46 -4.97
C ALA A 75 2.22 -1.54 -4.92
N LEU A 76 3.22 -1.91 -4.13
CA LEU A 76 4.52 -1.25 -4.04
C LEU A 76 5.62 -2.20 -4.52
N THR A 77 6.49 -1.69 -5.40
CA THR A 77 7.61 -2.45 -5.94
C THR A 77 8.84 -2.37 -5.04
N PHE A 78 9.55 -3.48 -4.92
CA PHE A 78 10.79 -3.62 -4.15
C PHE A 78 11.89 -4.25 -5.01
N ASP A 79 13.15 -4.05 -4.60
CA ASP A 79 14.32 -4.47 -5.37
C ASP A 79 14.69 -5.94 -5.14
N SER A 80 14.14 -6.56 -4.09
CA SER A 80 14.38 -7.98 -3.80
C SER A 80 13.20 -8.67 -3.10
N ARG A 81 13.20 -10.01 -3.18
CA ARG A 81 12.25 -10.85 -2.42
C ARG A 81 12.37 -10.64 -0.90
N ALA A 82 13.60 -10.41 -0.41
CA ALA A 82 13.84 -10.16 1.01
C ALA A 82 13.22 -8.82 1.47
N GLU A 83 13.18 -7.81 0.60
CA GLU A 83 12.50 -6.54 0.90
C GLU A 83 10.98 -6.69 0.91
N VAL A 84 10.42 -7.52 0.01
CA VAL A 84 8.99 -7.89 0.05
C VAL A 84 8.64 -8.52 1.41
N ASP A 85 9.45 -9.48 1.86
CA ASP A 85 9.25 -10.12 3.17
C ASP A 85 9.43 -9.12 4.32
N ALA A 86 10.44 -8.25 4.27
CA ALA A 86 10.68 -7.26 5.30
C ALA A 86 9.53 -6.26 5.45
N PHE A 87 8.98 -5.79 4.34
CA PHE A 87 7.81 -4.91 4.33
C PHE A 87 6.57 -5.62 4.86
N HIS A 88 6.29 -6.82 4.36
CA HIS A 88 5.18 -7.65 4.83
C HIS A 88 5.27 -7.87 6.34
N ASP A 89 6.41 -8.30 6.85
CA ASP A 89 6.59 -8.59 8.26
C ASP A 89 6.50 -7.32 9.13
N ALA A 90 6.89 -6.17 8.60
CA ALA A 90 6.68 -4.88 9.27
C ALA A 90 5.19 -4.54 9.39
N ALA A 91 4.40 -4.76 8.34
CA ALA A 91 2.96 -4.57 8.37
C ALA A 91 2.30 -5.47 9.42
N VAL A 92 2.66 -6.76 9.44
CA VAL A 92 2.12 -7.71 10.42
C VAL A 92 2.50 -7.31 11.85
N ARG A 93 3.75 -6.93 12.11
CA ARG A 93 4.17 -6.42 13.42
C ARG A 93 3.41 -5.17 13.86
N GLY A 94 3.04 -4.33 12.89
CA GLY A 94 2.21 -3.13 13.10
C GLY A 94 0.74 -3.42 13.38
N GLY A 95 0.29 -4.68 13.28
CA GLY A 95 -1.10 -5.10 13.49
C GLY A 95 -1.90 -5.33 12.20
N GLY A 96 -1.24 -5.28 11.03
CA GLY A 96 -1.87 -5.62 9.75
C GLY A 96 -2.20 -7.11 9.63
N THR A 97 -3.18 -7.44 8.78
CA THR A 97 -3.57 -8.84 8.53
C THR A 97 -2.68 -9.44 7.44
N PRO A 98 -1.92 -10.53 7.71
CA PRO A 98 -1.03 -11.16 6.74
C PRO A 98 -1.78 -11.95 5.66
N ASP A 99 -1.15 -12.03 4.48
CA ASP A 99 -1.42 -12.97 3.39
C ASP A 99 -2.92 -13.24 3.14
N VAL A 100 -3.70 -12.15 2.99
CA VAL A 100 -5.15 -12.24 2.69
C VAL A 100 -5.43 -12.81 1.30
N ASN A 101 -4.40 -12.92 0.46
CA ASN A 101 -4.38 -13.65 -0.81
C ASN A 101 -3.27 -14.72 -0.77
N PRO A 102 -3.33 -15.76 -1.62
CA PRO A 102 -2.21 -16.69 -1.78
C PRO A 102 -0.91 -15.97 -2.16
N ILE A 103 0.22 -16.42 -1.61
CA ILE A 103 1.54 -15.89 -1.96
C ILE A 103 1.77 -16.05 -3.46
N GLY A 104 2.09 -14.95 -4.14
CA GLY A 104 2.35 -14.92 -5.57
C GLY A 104 3.81 -15.26 -5.85
N ASP A 105 4.17 -16.54 -5.90
CA ASP A 105 5.52 -16.98 -6.26
C ASP A 105 5.53 -17.66 -7.64
N TYR A 106 5.94 -16.89 -8.65
CA TYR A 106 6.00 -17.32 -10.05
C TYR A 106 7.44 -17.44 -10.57
N GLY A 107 8.43 -17.45 -9.68
CA GLY A 107 9.86 -17.44 -10.03
C GLY A 107 10.37 -16.06 -10.44
N PHE A 108 9.80 -15.46 -11.49
CA PHE A 108 10.16 -14.10 -11.96
C PHE A 108 9.42 -12.98 -11.21
N MET A 109 8.41 -13.34 -10.42
CA MET A 109 7.61 -12.42 -9.63
C MET A 109 7.41 -13.04 -8.25
N TYR A 110 7.56 -12.22 -7.23
CA TYR A 110 7.27 -12.57 -5.85
C TYR A 110 6.43 -11.48 -5.22
N SER A 111 5.23 -11.82 -4.74
CA SER A 111 4.38 -10.87 -4.02
C SER A 111 3.74 -11.46 -2.78
N ARG A 112 3.51 -10.57 -1.80
CA ARG A 112 2.76 -10.85 -0.59
C ARG A 112 1.78 -9.74 -0.32
N SER A 113 0.58 -10.11 0.14
CA SER A 113 -0.47 -9.16 0.45
C SER A 113 -0.64 -8.99 1.95
N THR A 114 -1.02 -7.80 2.38
CA THR A 114 -1.41 -7.50 3.76
C THR A 114 -2.55 -6.49 3.76
N THR A 115 -3.43 -6.52 4.76
CA THR A 115 -4.29 -5.36 5.01
C THR A 115 -3.72 -4.49 6.12
N ASP A 116 -3.95 -3.18 6.05
CA ASP A 116 -3.72 -2.31 7.20
C ASP A 116 -4.81 -2.49 8.28
N LEU A 117 -4.78 -1.63 9.30
CA LEU A 117 -5.69 -1.67 10.45
C LEU A 117 -7.17 -1.50 10.10
N ASP A 118 -7.47 -0.86 8.96
CA ASP A 118 -8.82 -0.57 8.50
C ASP A 118 -9.25 -1.47 7.33
N GLY A 119 -8.40 -2.43 6.94
CA GLY A 119 -8.70 -3.40 5.88
C GLY A 119 -8.28 -2.96 4.47
N HIS A 120 -7.52 -1.86 4.33
CA HIS A 120 -7.01 -1.43 3.03
C HIS A 120 -5.98 -2.42 2.53
N LEU A 121 -6.16 -2.93 1.30
CA LEU A 121 -5.34 -4.00 0.75
C LEU A 121 -4.05 -3.44 0.14
N TRP A 122 -2.93 -3.93 0.67
CA TRP A 122 -1.58 -3.64 0.20
C TRP A 122 -0.94 -4.90 -0.39
N GLU A 123 -0.09 -4.71 -1.39
CA GLU A 123 0.75 -5.75 -1.97
C GLU A 123 2.19 -5.24 -2.05
N ALA A 124 3.13 -6.01 -1.49
CA ALA A 124 4.55 -5.83 -1.76
C ALA A 124 4.94 -6.77 -2.90
N VAL A 125 5.57 -6.24 -3.94
CA VAL A 125 5.92 -7.01 -5.13
C VAL A 125 7.37 -6.79 -5.54
N TRP A 126 8.04 -7.87 -5.87
CA TRP A 126 9.33 -7.88 -6.56
C TRP A 126 9.16 -8.55 -7.92
N MET A 127 9.86 -8.04 -8.93
CA MET A 127 9.88 -8.60 -10.28
C MET A 127 11.31 -8.64 -10.82
N ASP A 128 11.70 -9.80 -11.35
CA ASP A 128 12.89 -9.98 -12.17
C ASP A 128 12.53 -9.78 -13.64
N MET A 129 12.87 -8.60 -14.17
CA MET A 129 12.55 -8.24 -15.54
C MET A 129 13.31 -9.08 -16.58
N GLU A 130 14.50 -9.58 -16.26
CA GLU A 130 15.28 -10.43 -17.15
C GLU A 130 14.66 -11.83 -17.23
N ALA A 131 14.32 -12.40 -16.07
CA ALA A 131 13.63 -13.69 -16.00
C ALA A 131 12.24 -13.64 -16.63
N MET A 132 11.51 -12.52 -16.49
CA MET A 132 10.23 -12.30 -17.16
C MET A 132 10.39 -12.28 -18.69
N ALA A 133 11.37 -11.54 -19.20
CA ALA A 133 11.63 -11.44 -20.64
C ALA A 133 12.04 -12.78 -21.26
N ALA A 134 12.79 -13.61 -20.52
CA ALA A 134 13.18 -14.96 -20.96
C ALA A 134 12.00 -15.93 -21.08
N GLN A 135 10.86 -15.63 -20.46
CA GLN A 135 9.64 -16.45 -20.50
C GLN A 135 8.64 -15.99 -21.57
N GLN A 136 8.80 -14.78 -22.13
CA GLN A 136 7.99 -14.33 -23.25
C GLN A 136 8.49 -14.95 -24.56
N PRO A 137 7.64 -15.61 -25.37
CA PRO A 137 8.02 -15.97 -26.73
C PRO A 137 8.41 -14.68 -27.49
N PRO A 138 9.38 -14.73 -28.42
CA PRO A 138 9.79 -13.55 -29.16
C PRO A 138 8.56 -12.88 -29.78
N ALA A 139 8.42 -11.58 -29.56
CA ALA A 139 7.31 -10.81 -30.12
C ALA A 139 7.22 -11.11 -31.62
N ALA A 140 6.07 -11.61 -32.06
CA ALA A 140 5.85 -11.88 -33.48
C ALA A 140 6.04 -10.56 -34.25
N ALA A 141 7.05 -10.55 -35.12
CA ALA A 141 7.38 -9.44 -36.00
C ALA A 141 6.34 -9.27 -37.13
#